data_AF-A0A5E7Z3Y3-F1
#
_entry.id   AF-A0A5E7Z3Y3-F1
#
_cell.length_a   1.000
_cell.length_b   1.000
_cell.length_c   1.000
_cell.angle_alpha   90.00
_cell.angle_beta   90.00
_cell.angle_gamma   90.00
#
_symmetry.space_group_name_H-M   'P 1'
#
loop_
_entity.id
_entity.type
_entity.pdbx_description
1 polymer ?
#
loop_
_entity_poly.entity_id
_entity_poly.type
_entity_poly.pdbx_seq_one_letter_code
_entity_poly.pdbx_strand_id
1 'polypeptide(L)' 'MKTTLLLVSGALVLLATFALFYLFNAYACGMNPTGCRGFVLNWDDWETLRFLAPTFLLGMALLIAGTWRLLTRRPPL' A
#
# COMPACT_ATOMS: atom_id res chain seq x y z
N MET A 1 -1.48 13.21 -19.61
CA MET A 1 -0.37 13.40 -18.64
C MET A 1 -0.85 13.46 -17.19
N LYS A 2 -1.71 14.41 -16.79
CA LYS A 2 -2.13 14.55 -15.37
C LYS A 2 -2.82 13.31 -14.77
N THR A 3 -3.66 12.61 -15.51
CA THR A 3 -4.36 11.40 -15.02
C THR A 3 -3.41 10.21 -14.85
N THR A 4 -2.53 9.98 -15.83
CA THR A 4 -1.52 8.93 -15.77
C THR A 4 -0.58 9.12 -14.58
N LEU A 5 -0.18 10.37 -14.30
CA LEU A 5 0.64 10.69 -13.12
C LEU A 5 -0.05 10.30 -11.81
N LEU A 6 -1.34 10.61 -11.64
CA LEU A 6 -2.11 10.23 -10.45
C LEU A 6 -2.22 8.71 -10.28
N LEU A 7 -2.43 8.00 -11.38
CA LEU A 7 -2.54 6.54 -11.35
C LEU A 7 -1.20 5.88 -11.01
N VAL A 8 -0.13 6.32 -11.68
CA VAL A 8 1.22 5.76 -11.45
C VAL A 8 1.71 6.11 -10.06
N SER A 9 1.53 7.36 -9.60
CA SER A 9 1.96 7.74 -8.25
C SER A 9 1.16 7.01 -7.18
N GLY A 10 -0.16 6.87 -7.33
CA GLY A 10 -0.99 6.10 -6.40
C GLY A 10 -0.60 4.63 -6.34
N ALA A 11 -0.34 4.00 -7.49
CA ALA A 11 0.14 2.62 -7.56
C ALA A 11 1.51 2.45 -6.90
N LEU A 12 2.46 3.36 -7.17
CA LEU A 12 3.78 3.33 -6.56
C LEU A 12 3.72 3.47 -5.04
N VAL A 13 2.90 4.38 -4.53
CA VAL A 13 2.71 4.55 -3.07
C VAL A 13 2.15 3.27 -2.46
N LEU A 14 1.12 2.66 -3.06
CA LEU A 14 0.55 1.42 -2.54
C LEU A 14 1.55 0.26 -2.52
N LEU A 15 2.27 0.06 -3.63
CA LEU A 15 3.28 -0.98 -3.73
C LEU A 15 4.41 -0.76 -2.72
N ALA A 16 4.86 0.49 -2.54
CA ALA A 16 5.87 0.82 -1.54
C ALA A 16 5.37 0.56 -0.11
N THR A 17 4.14 0.99 0.22
CA THR A 17 3.54 0.74 1.54
C THR A 17 3.42 -0.76 1.82
N PHE A 18 2.98 -1.55 0.84
CA PHE A 18 2.87 -3.01 0.99
C PHE A 18 4.25 -3.68 1.10
N ALA A 19 5.24 -3.23 0.34
CA ALA A 19 6.61 -3.72 0.45
C ALA A 19 7.22 -3.41 1.83
N LEU A 20 6.98 -2.21 2.37
CA LEU A 20 7.38 -1.87 3.75
C LEU A 20 6.68 -2.77 4.78
N PHE A 21 5.38 -3.02 4.62
CA PHE A 21 4.64 -3.91 5.52
C PHE A 21 5.24 -5.32 5.53
N TYR A 22 5.49 -5.88 4.34
CA TYR A 22 6.13 -7.19 4.18
C TYR A 22 7.51 -7.21 4.85
N LEU A 23 8.31 -6.17 4.61
CA LEU A 23 9.65 -6.05 5.15
C LEU A 23 9.65 -5.95 6.68
N PHE A 24 8.75 -5.16 7.28
CA PHE A 24 8.61 -5.08 8.73
C PHE A 24 8.23 -6.42 9.36
N ASN A 25 7.30 -7.16 8.74
CA ASN A 25 6.95 -8.51 9.19
C ASN A 25 8.15 -9.47 9.12
N ALA A 26 8.96 -9.37 8.06
CA ALA A 26 10.16 -10.19 7.92
C ALA A 26 11.21 -9.84 8.98
N TYR A 27 11.43 -8.55 9.25
CA TYR A 27 12.34 -8.10 10.29
C TYR A 27 11.88 -8.50 11.69
N ALA A 28 10.58 -8.38 11.99
CA ALA A 28 10.02 -8.78 13.28
C ALA A 28 10.23 -10.29 13.55
N CYS A 29 10.05 -11.11 12.51
CA CYS A 29 10.36 -12.55 12.56
C CYS A 29 11.86 -12.80 12.82
N GLY A 30 12.77 -12.10 12.11
CA GLY A 30 14.21 -12.25 12.31
C GLY A 30 14.73 -11.76 13.66
N MET A 31 14.05 -10.79 14.28
CA MET A 31 14.40 -10.23 15.60
C MET A 31 13.78 -10.99 16.78
N ASN A 32 12.93 -11.99 16.53
CA ASN A 32 12.31 -12.75 17.62
C ASN A 32 13.35 -13.66 18.31
N PRO A 33 13.67 -13.44 19.60
CA PRO A 33 14.70 -14.21 20.32
C PRO A 33 14.33 -15.69 20.52
N THR A 34 13.05 -16.03 20.37
CA THR A 34 12.57 -17.43 20.45
C THR A 34 12.72 -18.20 19.13
N GLY A 35 13.24 -17.54 18.09
CA GLY A 35 13.38 -18.08 16.75
C GLY A 35 12.07 -18.00 15.95
N CYS A 36 12.20 -17.89 14.64
CA CYS A 36 11.06 -17.86 13.73
C CYS A 36 10.99 -19.17 12.94
N ARG A 37 9.89 -19.91 13.09
CA ARG A 37 9.70 -21.23 12.43
C ARG A 37 9.12 -21.11 11.01
N GLY A 38 8.77 -19.90 10.58
CA GLY A 38 8.25 -19.60 9.26
C GLY A 38 7.82 -18.14 9.14
N PHE A 39 7.93 -17.57 7.94
CA PHE A 39 7.42 -16.24 7.64
C PHE A 39 5.89 -16.32 7.47
N VAL A 40 5.17 -15.60 8.32
CA VAL A 40 3.72 -15.40 8.20
C VAL A 40 3.48 -13.90 8.26
N LEU A 41 2.69 -13.40 7.32
CA LEU A 41 2.30 -12.01 7.30
C LEU A 41 1.28 -11.77 8.42
N ASN A 42 1.70 -11.05 9.46
CA ASN A 42 0.88 -10.80 10.63
C ASN A 42 -0.04 -9.61 10.38
N TRP A 43 -1.27 -9.91 9.99
CA TRP A 43 -2.33 -8.92 9.79
C TRP A 43 -2.96 -8.42 11.10
N ASP A 44 -2.67 -9.07 12.23
CA ASP A 44 -3.15 -8.63 13.55
C ASP A 44 -2.20 -7.62 14.21
N ASP A 45 -1.05 -7.31 13.58
CA ASP A 45 -0.14 -6.27 14.04
C ASP A 45 -0.69 -4.87 13.74
N TRP A 46 -1.58 -4.45 14.63
CA TRP A 46 -2.30 -3.18 14.54
C TRP A 46 -1.37 -1.95 14.59
N GLU A 47 -0.24 -2.05 15.29
CA GLU A 47 0.74 -0.96 15.39
C GLU A 47 1.35 -0.66 14.02
N THR A 48 1.86 -1.69 13.35
CA THR A 48 2.45 -1.59 12.01
C THR A 48 1.40 -1.16 10.97
N LEU A 49 0.18 -1.72 11.06
CA LEU A 49 -0.92 -1.33 10.17
C LEU A 49 -1.33 0.13 10.37
N ARG A 50 -1.46 0.60 11.60
CA ARG A 50 -1.82 1.99 11.91
C ARG A 50 -0.75 2.97 11.42
N PHE A 51 0.53 2.59 11.51
CA PHE A 51 1.62 3.42 11.01
C PHE A 51 1.61 3.54 9.49
N LEU A 52 1.30 2.45 8.78
CA LEU A 52 1.27 2.42 7.32
C LEU A 52 -0.06 2.89 6.72
N ALA A 53 -1.16 2.84 7.48
CA ALA A 53 -2.50 3.21 7.04
C ALA A 53 -2.59 4.60 6.38
N PRO A 54 -1.97 5.68 6.91
CA PRO A 54 -2.00 6.99 6.25
C PRO A 54 -1.41 6.96 4.83
N THR A 55 -0.31 6.24 4.63
CA THR A 55 0.33 6.13 3.29
C THR A 55 -0.48 5.23 2.36
N PHE A 56 -1.08 4.16 2.88
CA PHE A 56 -1.99 3.31 2.13
C PHE A 56 -3.21 4.10 1.64
N LEU A 57 -3.84 4.88 2.53
CA LEU A 57 -4.98 5.73 2.20
C LEU A 57 -4.62 6.81 1.18
N LEU A 58 -3.42 7.39 1.27
CA LEU A 58 -2.92 8.35 0.28
C LEU A 58 -2.81 7.71 -1.11
N GLY A 59 -2.19 6.53 -1.21
CA GLY A 59 -2.05 5.79 -2.46
C GLY A 59 -3.41 5.43 -3.08
N MET A 60 -4.33 4.93 -2.24
CA MET A 60 -5.72 4.66 -2.62
C MET A 60 -6.43 5.92 -3.14
N ALA A 61 -6.33 7.05 -2.43
CA ALA A 61 -6.97 8.29 -2.83
C ALA A 61 -6.47 8.81 -4.19
N LEU A 62 -5.16 8.69 -4.45
CA LEU A 62 -4.57 9.05 -5.73
C LEU A 62 -5.07 8.16 -6.88
N LEU A 63 -5.16 6.85 -6.66
CA LEU A 63 -5.71 5.91 -7.64
C LEU A 63 -7.19 6.18 -7.93
N ILE A 64 -8.00 6.40 -6.89
CA ILE A 64 -9.42 6.72 -7.04
C ILE A 64 -9.57 8.03 -7.81
N ALA A 65 -8.83 9.08 -7.45
CA ALA A 65 -8.88 10.37 -8.14
C ALA A 65 -8.44 10.26 -9.61
N GLY A 66 -7.39 9.47 -9.88
CA GLY A 66 -6.95 9.17 -11.24
C GLY A 66 -8.00 8.42 -12.05
N THR A 67 -8.59 7.38 -11.47
CA THR A 67 -9.62 6.53 -12.11
C THR A 67 -10.89 7.32 -12.37
N TRP A 68 -11.35 8.10 -11.39
CA TRP A 68 -12.50 8.98 -11.52
C TRP A 68 -12.33 9.98 -12.68
N ARG A 69 -11.14 10.59 -12.79
CA ARG A 69 -10.81 11.48 -13.91
C ARG A 69 -10.72 10.77 -15.25
N LEU A 70 -10.34 9.50 -15.26
CA LEU A 70 -10.31 8.70 -16.49
C LEU A 70 -11.73 8.38 -16.97
N LEU A 71 -12.60 7.99 -16.05
CA LEU A 71 -14.00 7.64 -16.34
C LEU A 71 -14.82 8.87 -16.75
N THR A 72 -14.70 9.99 -16.05
CA THR A 72 -15.44 11.23 -16.37
C THR A 72 -15.02 11.90 -17.68
N ARG A 73 -13.83 11.58 -18.22
CA ARG A 73 -13.38 12.08 -19.53
C ARG A 73 -13.79 11.20 -20.70
N ARG A 74 -14.26 9.98 -20.45
CA ARG A 74 -14.86 9.14 -21.49
C ARG A 74 -16.37 9.38 -21.47
N PRO A 75 -16.96 10.02 -22.50
CA PRO A 75 -18.42 10.09 -22.57
C PRO A 75 -19.00 8.66 -22.60
N PRO A 76 -20.16 8.41 -21.97
CA PRO A 76 -20.88 7.16 -22.18
C PRO A 76 -21.20 7.04 -23.68
N LEU A 77 -20.83 5.90 -24.25
CA LEU A 77 -21.14 5.52 -25.64
C LEU A 77 -22.65 5.52 -25.88
#